data_AF-A0A242CV63-F1
#
_entry.id   AF-A0A242CV63-F1
#
_cell.length_a   1.000
_cell.length_b   1.000
_cell.length_c   1.000
_cell.angle_alpha   90.00
_cell.angle_beta   90.00
_cell.angle_gamma   90.00
#
_symmetry.space_group_name_H-M   'P 1'
#
loop_
_entity.id
_entity.type
_entity.pdbx_description
1 polymer ?
#
loop_
_entity_poly.entity_id
_entity_poly.type
_entity_poly.pdbx_seq_one_letter_code
_entity_poly.pdbx_strand_id
1 'polypeptide(L)' 'MPNNTLNDLNNFLFGQLERLDNPEMTQEELEAEIKRSEAMTDIAEQVIKNANTVLAAEKMYSGKDGWVDPKRRPKMIEG' A
#
# COMPACT_ATOMS: atom_id res chain seq x y z
N MET A 1 14.44 9.59 -4.26
CA MET A 1 13.76 8.43 -4.89
C MET A 1 12.67 7.98 -3.93
N PRO A 2 11.47 7.58 -4.41
CA PRO A 2 10.46 7.04 -3.51
C PRO A 2 11.02 5.80 -2.82
N ASN A 3 10.96 5.81 -1.49
CA ASN A 3 11.28 4.67 -0.65
C ASN A 3 9.99 3.89 -0.50
N ASN A 4 9.88 2.70 -1.11
CA ASN A 4 8.72 1.81 -1.14
C ASN A 4 8.02 1.63 0.24
N THR A 5 7.26 2.64 0.67
CA THR A 5 6.69 2.82 2.00
C THR A 5 5.21 3.18 1.86
N LEU A 6 4.44 2.99 2.93
CA LEU A 6 3.02 3.36 2.94
C LEU A 6 2.81 4.87 2.82
N ASN A 7 3.75 5.68 3.31
CA ASN A 7 3.70 7.13 3.15
C ASN A 7 3.84 7.52 1.67
N ASP A 8 4.78 6.90 0.96
CA ASP A 8 4.97 7.15 -0.47
C ASP A 8 3.77 6.67 -1.29
N LEU A 9 3.21 5.50 -0.95
CA LEU A 9 1.95 5.03 -1.54
C LEU A 9 0.84 6.08 -1.38
N ASN A 10 0.67 6.64 -0.19
CA ASN A 10 -0.34 7.65 0.08
C ASN A 10 -0.11 8.93 -0.76
N ASN A 11 1.14 9.39 -0.87
CA ASN A 11 1.49 10.52 -1.73
C ASN A 11 1.14 10.25 -3.21
N PHE A 12 1.42 9.05 -3.72
CA PHE A 12 1.07 8.69 -5.10
C PHE A 12 -0.44 8.67 -5.35
N LEU A 13 -1.22 8.17 -4.39
CA LEU A 13 -2.68 8.14 -4.48
C LEU A 13 -3.27 9.56 -4.45
N PHE A 14 -2.79 10.45 -3.58
CA PHE A 14 -3.21 11.85 -3.59
C PHE A 14 -2.82 12.57 -4.87
N GLY A 15 -1.61 12.36 -5.38
CA GLY A 15 -1.21 12.92 -6.67
C GLY A 15 -2.02 12.37 -7.84
N GLN A 16 -2.60 11.17 -7.72
CA GLN A 16 -3.53 10.64 -8.73
C GLN A 16 -4.90 11.33 -8.66
N LEU A 17 -5.39 11.66 -7.46
CA LEU A 17 -6.60 12.46 -7.30
C LEU A 17 -6.44 13.85 -7.92
N GLU A 18 -5.32 14.53 -7.67
CA GLU A 18 -5.03 15.83 -8.28
C GLU A 18 -4.98 15.78 -9.82
N ARG A 19 -4.49 14.67 -10.39
CA ARG A 19 -4.48 14.46 -11.84
C ARG A 19 -5.89 14.27 -12.40
N LEU A 20 -6.73 13.49 -11.72
CA LEU A 20 -8.13 13.29 -12.14
C LEU A 20 -8.95 14.58 -12.10
N ASP A 21 -8.62 15.50 -11.20
CA ASP A 21 -9.31 16.79 -11.08
C ASP A 21 -8.83 17.85 -12.11
N ASN A 22 -7.88 17.52 -12.99
CA ASN A 22 -7.36 18.47 -13.97
C ASN A 22 -8.40 18.84 -15.04
N PRO A 23 -8.92 20.08 -15.08
CA PRO A 23 -9.99 20.48 -15.99
C PRO A 23 -9.53 20.64 -17.45
N GLU A 24 -8.22 20.68 -17.70
CA GLU A 24 -7.64 20.86 -19.04
C GLU A 24 -7.48 19.53 -19.80
N MET A 25 -7.85 18.40 -19.18
CA MET A 25 -7.75 17.09 -19.82
C MET A 25 -8.77 16.90 -20.93
N THR A 26 -8.34 16.31 -22.03
CA THR A 26 -9.23 15.78 -23.07
C THR A 26 -9.99 14.55 -22.55
N GLN A 27 -11.05 14.18 -23.27
CA GLN A 27 -11.83 12.98 -22.93
C GLN A 27 -10.96 11.71 -22.98
N GLU A 28 -10.10 11.55 -24.00
CA GLU A 28 -9.20 10.40 -24.11
C GLU A 28 -8.18 10.35 -22.96
N GLU A 29 -7.64 11.50 -22.55
CA GLU A 29 -6.71 11.58 -21.42
C GLU A 29 -7.42 11.24 -20.10
N LEU A 30 -8.65 11.73 -19.91
CA LEU A 30 -9.45 11.43 -18.72
C LEU A 30 -9.73 9.94 -18.61
N GLU A 31 -10.13 9.29 -19.72
CA GLU A 31 -10.33 7.85 -19.76
C GLU A 31 -9.05 7.06 -19.45
N ALA A 32 -7.90 7.54 -19.92
CA ALA A 32 -6.61 6.94 -19.61
C ALA A 32 -6.26 7.07 -18.12
N GLU A 33 -6.47 8.23 -17.51
CA GLU A 33 -6.21 8.45 -16.08
C GLU A 33 -7.21 7.73 -15.18
N ILE A 34 -8.47 7.53 -15.61
CA ILE A 34 -9.42 6.67 -14.90
C ILE A 34 -8.88 5.23 -14.83
N LYS A 35 -8.50 4.64 -15.97
CA LYS A 35 -7.92 3.28 -16.01
C LYS A 35 -6.65 3.17 -15.18
N ARG A 36 -5.82 4.20 -15.20
CA ARG A 36 -4.62 4.28 -14.37
C ARG A 36 -4.97 4.32 -12.88
N SER A 37 -5.98 5.09 -12.49
CA SER A 37 -6.46 5.19 -11.11
C SER A 37 -6.99 3.86 -10.58
N GLU A 38 -7.73 3.12 -11.41
CA GLU A 38 -8.21 1.77 -11.10
C GLU A 38 -7.02 0.82 -10.84
N ALA A 39 -6.07 0.76 -11.78
CA ALA A 39 -4.87 -0.07 -11.63
C ALA A 39 -4.02 0.31 -10.40
N MET A 40 -3.90 1.61 -10.10
CA MET A 40 -3.19 2.08 -8.91
C MET A 40 -3.91 1.68 -7.62
N THR A 41 -5.25 1.72 -7.61
CA THR A 41 -6.06 1.28 -6.47
C THR A 41 -5.85 -0.20 -6.18
N ASP A 42 -5.89 -1.04 -7.22
CA ASP A 42 -5.66 -2.48 -7.10
C ASP A 42 -4.28 -2.80 -6.51
N ILE A 43 -3.23 -2.13 -6.99
CA ILE A 43 -1.88 -2.29 -6.47
C ILE A 43 -1.81 -1.81 -5.01
N ALA A 44 -2.39 -0.65 -4.69
CA ALA A 44 -2.41 -0.10 -3.35
C ALA A 44 -3.08 -1.06 -2.35
N GLU A 45 -4.18 -1.69 -2.74
CA GLU A 45 -4.84 -2.71 -1.92
C GLU A 45 -3.92 -3.89 -1.60
N GLN A 46 -3.16 -4.40 -2.56
CA GLN A 46 -2.23 -5.50 -2.32
C GLN A 46 -1.12 -5.11 -1.36
N VAL A 47 -0.59 -3.89 -1.48
CA VAL A 47 0.40 -3.35 -0.56
C VAL A 47 -0.16 -3.23 0.86
N ILE A 48 -1.39 -2.71 1.01
CA ILE A 48 -2.06 -2.59 2.31
C ILE A 48 -2.35 -3.97 2.92
N LYS A 49 -2.80 -4.95 2.12
CA LYS A 49 -3.01 -6.34 2.56
C LYS A 49 -1.71 -6.96 3.08
N ASN A 50 -0.59 -6.71 2.40
CA ASN A 50 0.73 -7.15 2.86
C ASN A 50 1.12 -6.46 4.18
N ALA A 51 0.98 -5.13 4.27
CA ALA A 51 1.29 -4.38 5.49
C ALA A 51 0.44 -4.84 6.69
N ASN A 52 -0.84 -5.13 6.48
CA ASN A 52 -1.72 -5.69 7.50
C ASN A 52 -1.28 -7.09 7.96
N THR A 53 -0.75 -7.91 7.04
CA THR A 53 -0.19 -9.23 7.36
C THR A 53 1.03 -9.08 8.27
N VAL A 54 1.94 -8.17 7.94
CA VAL A 54 3.12 -7.86 8.77
C VAL A 54 2.70 -7.30 10.14
N LEU A 55 1.74 -6.37 10.17
CA LEU A 55 1.23 -5.82 11.42
C LEU A 55 0.57 -6.88 12.32
N ALA A 56 -0.20 -7.81 11.73
CA ALA A 56 -0.81 -8.91 12.46
C ALA A 56 0.26 -9.83 13.06
N ALA A 57 1.29 -10.15 12.29
CA ALA A 57 2.44 -10.91 12.78
C ALA A 57 3.12 -10.18 13.96
N GLU A 58 3.48 -8.91 13.80
CA GLU A 58 4.12 -8.13 14.87
C GLU A 58 3.26 -8.06 16.13
N LYS A 59 1.93 -7.88 16.01
CA LYS A 59 1.02 -7.94 17.18
C LYS A 59 1.06 -9.29 17.89
N MET A 60 1.17 -10.40 17.16
CA MET A 60 1.30 -11.73 17.75
C MET A 60 2.62 -11.93 18.51
N TYR A 61 3.72 -11.30 18.05
CA TYR A 61 5.04 -11.43 18.68
C TYR A 61 5.34 -10.38 19.76
N SER A 62 4.64 -9.23 19.80
CA SER A 62 4.98 -8.06 20.65
C SER A 62 4.08 -7.81 21.87
N GLY A 63 3.00 -8.56 22.06
CA GLY A 63 2.13 -8.42 23.24
C GLY A 63 2.81 -8.83 24.55
N LYS A 64 2.34 -8.29 25.69
CA LYS A 64 2.76 -8.70 27.06
C LYS A 64 2.61 -10.22 27.31
N ASP A 65 1.81 -10.90 26.50
CA ASP A 65 1.58 -12.35 26.49
C ASP A 65 2.14 -13.03 25.22
N GLY A 66 3.20 -12.49 24.60
CA GLY A 66 3.76 -12.96 23.32
C GLY A 66 3.77 -14.50 23.22
N TRP A 67 2.91 -15.04 22.35
CA TRP A 67 2.59 -16.48 22.31
C TRP A 67 3.72 -17.33 21.72
N VAL A 68 4.76 -16.70 21.16
CA VAL A 68 5.77 -17.39 20.36
C VAL A 68 7.14 -16.75 20.54
N ASP A 69 8.11 -17.55 21.00
CA ASP A 69 9.55 -17.24 21.04
C ASP A 69 10.00 -16.52 19.75
N PRO A 70 10.71 -15.38 19.83
CA PRO A 70 11.27 -14.69 18.67
C PRO A 70 12.04 -15.59 17.68
N LYS A 71 12.60 -16.72 18.15
CA LYS A 71 13.29 -17.74 17.32
C LYS A 71 12.35 -18.60 16.47
N ARG A 72 11.03 -18.50 16.66
CA ARG A 72 9.99 -19.25 15.95
C ARG A 72 9.22 -18.42 14.93
N ARG A 73 9.67 -17.19 14.64
CA ARG A 73 9.12 -16.38 13.55
C ARG A 73 9.19 -17.18 12.23
N PRO A 74 8.06 -17.40 11.52
CA PRO A 74 8.08 -17.99 10.19
C PRO A 74 8.94 -17.13 9.27
N LYS A 75 9.83 -17.77 8.50
CA LYS A 75 10.75 -17.09 7.57
C LYS A 75 10.07 -16.18 6.54
N MET A 76 8.75 -16.33 6.33
CA MET A 76 7.98 -15.49 5.40
C MET A 76 7.70 -14.07 5.94
N ILE A 77 8.00 -13.80 7.21
CA ILE A 77 7.78 -12.51 7.88
C ILE A 77 9.10 -11.73 8.04
N GLU A 78 10.21 -12.30 7.58
CA GLU A 78 11.50 -11.60 7.52
C GLU A 78 11.56 -10.84 6.19
N GLY A 79 11.48 -9.51 6.26
CA GLY A 79 11.75 -8.60 5.14
C GLY A 79 13.24 -8.35 4.95
#